data_AF-A0A1B6HCC7-F1
#
_entry.id   AF-A0A1B6HCC7-F1
#
_cell.length_a   1.000
_cell.length_b   1.000
_cell.length_c   1.000
_cell.angle_alpha   90.00
_cell.angle_beta   90.00
_cell.angle_gamma   90.00
#
_symmetry.space_group_name_H-M   'P 1'
#
loop_
_entity.id
_entity.type
_entity.pdbx_description
1 polymer ?
#
loop_
_entity_poly.entity_id
_entity_poly.type
_entity_poly.pdbx_seq_one_letter_code
_entity_poly.pdbx_strand_id
1 'polypeptide(L)'
;GSDMQEVIGTAIALYLLSNRLIPLWVGVVLTVVDTFMFLLLDRYGLRKLEIFFATLVAVMIFTFGYEFWIAKPDGSEILQGLVTPWCEDCDGSVALQAIGIIGATITPHNLYLHSGLVKSRAVDRTKVSKIKEANLYFFWECMMGLSVSLTINIIVVSVFGHGLYQKTN
;
A
#
# COMPACT_ATOMS: atom_id res chain seq x y z
N GLY A 1 -2.67 8.61 -11.78
CA GLY A 1 -3.12 8.62 -10.38
C GLY A 1 -1.97 8.22 -9.49
N SER A 2 -1.57 6.95 -9.59
CA SER A 2 -0.43 6.38 -8.86
C SER A 2 0.87 7.17 -9.05
N ASP A 3 1.24 7.52 -10.30
CA ASP A 3 2.48 8.27 -10.57
C ASP A 3 2.54 9.63 -9.85
N MET A 4 1.39 10.32 -9.72
CA MET A 4 1.33 11.61 -9.02
C MET A 4 1.50 11.41 -7.51
N GLN A 5 0.92 10.36 -6.93
CA GLN A 5 1.09 10.03 -5.51
C GLN A 5 2.54 9.65 -5.20
N GLU A 6 3.19 8.91 -6.09
CA GLU A 6 4.60 8.51 -5.96
C GLU A 6 5.52 9.73 -5.97
N VAL A 7 5.37 10.63 -6.95
CA VAL A 7 6.17 11.87 -7.03
C VAL A 7 5.99 12.74 -5.79
N ILE A 8 4.75 12.92 -5.33
CA ILE A 8 4.45 13.72 -4.13
C ILE A 8 5.05 13.06 -2.88
N GLY A 9 4.91 11.75 -2.74
CA GLY A 9 5.44 10.98 -1.61
C GLY A 9 6.96 11.10 -1.50
N THR A 10 7.67 10.89 -2.61
CA THR A 10 9.15 10.98 -2.66
C THR A 10 9.63 12.41 -2.39
N ALA A 11 8.95 13.43 -2.93
CA ALA A 11 9.29 14.83 -2.67
C ALA A 11 9.13 15.20 -1.18
N ILE A 12 8.05 14.77 -0.53
CA ILE A 12 7.82 15.02 0.91
C ILE A 12 8.82 14.23 1.76
N ALA A 13 9.11 12.97 1.41
CA ALA A 13 10.09 12.15 2.12
C ALA A 13 11.48 12.80 2.10
N LEU A 14 11.94 13.27 0.94
CA LEU A 14 13.21 13.99 0.79
C LEU A 14 13.23 15.31 1.57
N TYR A 15 12.12 16.05 1.55
CA TYR A 15 11.96 17.30 2.31
C TYR A 15 12.10 17.05 3.82
N LEU A 16 11.47 16.00 4.35
CA LEU A 16 11.52 15.63 5.76
C LEU A 16 12.88 15.05 6.16
N LEU A 17 13.45 14.14 5.36
CA LEU A 17 14.75 13.51 5.64
C LEU A 17 15.89 14.53 5.66
N SER A 18 15.79 15.56 4.81
CA SER A 18 16.77 16.63 4.73
C SER A 18 16.54 17.73 5.77
N ASN A 19 15.71 17.49 6.78
CA ASN A 19 15.41 18.44 7.86
C ASN A 19 14.98 19.83 7.34
N ARG A 20 14.14 19.85 6.28
CA ARG A 20 13.67 21.06 5.56
C ARG A 20 14.74 21.89 4.83
N LEU A 21 15.97 21.38 4.69
CA LEU A 21 17.05 22.08 3.97
C LEU A 21 16.86 22.06 2.44
N ILE A 22 16.20 21.02 1.92
CA ILE A 22 15.98 20.85 0.48
C ILE A 22 14.56 21.32 0.12
N PRO A 23 14.39 22.33 -0.75
CA PRO A 23 13.07 22.80 -1.16
C PRO A 23 12.33 21.79 -2.04
N LEU A 24 11.00 21.80 -1.99
CA LEU A 24 10.13 20.84 -2.70
C LEU A 24 10.43 20.72 -4.20
N TRP A 25 10.78 21.82 -4.87
CA TRP A 25 11.15 21.82 -6.29
C TRP A 25 12.38 20.93 -6.58
N VAL A 26 13.34 20.86 -5.66
CA VAL A 26 14.51 19.98 -5.80
C VAL A 26 14.13 18.52 -5.57
N GLY A 27 13.17 18.26 -4.66
CA GLY A 27 12.58 16.93 -4.50
C GLY A 27 11.94 16.42 -5.78
N VAL A 28 11.20 17.26 -6.50
CA VAL A 28 10.60 16.89 -7.81
C VAL A 28 11.67 16.61 -8.86
N VAL A 29 12.74 17.41 -8.95
CA VAL A 29 13.84 17.13 -9.89
C VAL A 29 14.53 15.80 -9.57
N LEU A 30 14.70 15.47 -8.30
CA LEU A 30 15.25 14.18 -7.87
C LEU A 30 14.35 13.00 -8.25
N THR A 31 13.03 13.14 -8.26
CA THR A 31 12.13 12.07 -8.75
C THR A 31 12.37 11.72 -10.22
N VAL A 32 12.71 12.71 -11.04
CA VAL A 32 13.10 12.47 -12.45
C VAL A 32 14.39 11.66 -12.51
N VAL A 33 15.37 11.99 -11.67
CA VAL A 33 16.64 11.23 -11.58
C VAL A 33 16.38 9.80 -11.10
N ASP A 34 15.50 9.60 -10.12
CA ASP A 34 15.12 8.28 -9.63
C ASP A 34 14.46 7.43 -10.73
N THR A 35 13.58 8.03 -11.55
CA THR A 35 12.98 7.32 -12.70
C THR A 35 14.05 6.90 -13.72
N PHE A 36 15.05 7.75 -13.97
CA PHE A 36 16.19 7.40 -14.82
C PHE A 36 17.06 6.30 -14.21
N MET A 37 17.31 6.35 -12.89
CA MET A 37 18.04 5.31 -12.17
C MET A 37 17.29 3.98 -12.25
N PHE A 38 15.97 3.99 -12.10
CA PHE A 38 15.12 2.81 -12.23
C PHE A 38 15.22 2.19 -13.63
N LEU A 39 15.14 2.99 -14.70
CA LEU A 39 15.33 2.54 -16.09
C LEU A 39 16.73 1.93 -16.33
N LEU A 40 17.77 2.48 -15.69
CA LEU A 40 19.12 1.93 -15.77
C LEU A 40 19.24 0.61 -14.98
N LEU A 41 18.60 0.51 -13.81
CA LEU A 41 18.57 -0.70 -12.99
C LEU A 41 17.80 -1.84 -13.67
N ASP A 42 16.69 -1.53 -14.36
CA ASP A 42 15.91 -2.50 -15.12
C ASP A 42 16.77 -3.18 -16.20
N ARG A 43 17.64 -2.41 -16.86
CA ARG A 43 18.62 -2.94 -17.83
C ARG A 43 19.70 -3.82 -17.20
N TYR A 44 19.99 -3.66 -15.90
CA TYR A 44 21.04 -4.39 -15.17
C TYR A 44 20.60 -5.76 -14.64
N GLY A 45 19.29 -6.05 -14.65
CA GLY A 45 18.75 -7.40 -14.46
C GLY A 45 17.71 -7.52 -13.35
N LEU A 46 16.56 -8.13 -13.70
CA LEU A 46 15.37 -8.29 -12.85
C LEU A 46 15.64 -8.84 -11.45
N ARG A 47 16.55 -9.83 -11.29
CA ARG A 47 16.85 -10.43 -9.97
C ARG A 47 17.48 -9.43 -8.98
N LYS A 48 18.28 -8.48 -9.47
CA LYS A 48 18.92 -7.47 -8.60
C LYS A 48 17.90 -6.42 -8.16
N LEU A 49 17.02 -6.04 -9.08
CA LEU A 49 15.90 -5.14 -8.82
C LEU A 49 14.91 -5.76 -7.82
N GLU A 50 14.60 -7.04 -7.96
CA GLU A 50 13.74 -7.77 -7.01
C GLU A 50 14.30 -7.75 -5.57
N ILE A 51 15.59 -8.04 -5.39
CA ILE A 51 16.24 -8.00 -4.06
C ILE A 51 16.25 -6.58 -3.50
N PHE A 52 16.45 -5.57 -4.34
CA PHE A 52 16.41 -4.16 -3.94
C PHE A 52 15.03 -3.79 -3.37
N PHE A 53 13.96 -4.08 -4.12
CA PHE A 53 12.58 -3.83 -3.64
C PHE A 53 12.24 -4.66 -2.40
N ALA A 54 12.63 -5.93 -2.35
CA ALA A 54 12.42 -6.77 -1.18
C ALA A 54 13.10 -6.19 0.07
N THR A 55 14.29 -5.61 -0.09
CA THR A 55 15.00 -4.93 1.01
C THR A 55 14.27 -3.67 1.46
N LEU A 56 13.79 -2.83 0.53
CA LEU A 56 13.01 -1.62 0.87
C LEU A 56 11.71 -1.96 1.62
N VAL A 57 10.98 -2.98 1.14
CA VAL A 57 9.76 -3.47 1.80
C VAL A 57 10.09 -4.06 3.18
N ALA A 58 11.17 -4.81 3.31
CA ALA A 58 11.60 -5.36 4.60
C ALA A 58 11.92 -4.26 5.62
N VAL A 59 12.60 -3.18 5.20
CA VAL A 59 12.87 -2.02 6.06
C VAL A 59 11.56 -1.38 6.52
N MET A 60 10.60 -1.14 5.62
CA MET A 60 9.29 -0.59 5.97
C MET A 60 8.53 -1.47 6.98
N ILE A 61 8.47 -2.78 6.74
CA ILE A 61 7.81 -3.73 7.65
C ILE A 61 8.48 -3.71 9.01
N PHE A 62 9.82 -3.67 9.05
CA PHE A 62 10.57 -3.62 10.31
C PHE A 62 10.31 -2.33 11.08
N THR A 63 10.35 -1.16 10.42
CA THR A 63 10.13 0.13 11.08
C THR A 63 8.70 0.26 11.60
N PHE A 64 7.70 -0.04 10.77
CA PHE A 64 6.29 0.03 11.21
C PHE A 64 5.94 -1.06 12.22
N GLY A 65 6.50 -2.26 12.08
CA GLY A 65 6.32 -3.34 13.05
C GLY A 65 6.93 -3.00 14.42
N TYR A 66 8.09 -2.33 14.44
CA TYR A 66 8.71 -1.84 15.66
C TYR A 66 7.87 -0.75 16.34
N GLU A 67 7.39 0.24 15.57
CA GLU A 67 6.46 1.27 16.05
C GLU A 67 5.17 0.66 16.61
N PHE A 68 4.59 -0.33 15.93
CA PHE A 68 3.40 -1.05 16.40
C PHE A 68 3.64 -1.76 17.74
N TRP A 69 4.81 -2.36 17.93
CA TRP A 69 5.15 -3.01 19.20
C TRP A 69 5.34 -2.01 20.33
N ILE A 70 5.98 -0.86 20.08
CA ILE A 70 6.14 0.19 21.09
C ILE A 70 4.80 0.84 21.44
N ALA A 71 3.99 1.16 20.43
CA ALA A 71 2.71 1.83 20.60
C ALA A 71 1.71 1.00 21.42
N LYS A 72 1.88 -0.33 21.48
CA LYS A 72 0.98 -1.27 22.18
C LYS A 72 -0.49 -0.87 22.07
N PRO A 73 -1.02 -0.76 20.84
CA PRO A 73 -2.41 -0.35 20.68
C PRO A 73 -3.34 -1.41 21.29
N ASP A 74 -4.42 -0.97 21.92
CA ASP A 74 -5.40 -1.86 22.53
C ASP A 74 -6.11 -2.68 21.44
N GLY A 75 -5.73 -3.96 21.33
CA GLY A 75 -6.26 -4.86 20.31
C GLY A 75 -7.78 -5.04 20.38
N SER A 76 -8.37 -4.86 21.57
CA SER A 76 -9.83 -4.85 21.75
C SER A 76 -10.50 -3.68 21.07
N GLU A 77 -9.90 -2.49 21.08
CA GLU A 77 -10.46 -1.30 20.43
C GLU A 77 -10.31 -1.41 18.90
N ILE A 78 -9.20 -1.96 18.41
CA ILE A 78 -9.02 -2.26 16.98
C ILE A 78 -10.09 -3.24 16.49
N LEU A 79 -10.34 -4.32 17.24
CA LEU A 79 -11.37 -5.31 16.91
C LEU A 79 -12.78 -4.72 16.96
N GLN A 80 -13.08 -3.87 17.95
CA GLN A 80 -14.37 -3.18 18.02
C GLN A 80 -14.55 -2.20 16.85
N GLY A 81 -13.51 -1.44 16.48
CA GLY A 81 -13.55 -0.54 15.32
C GLY A 81 -13.69 -1.28 13.98
N LEU A 82 -13.19 -2.53 13.89
CA LEU A 82 -13.34 -3.36 12.69
C LEU A 82 -14.75 -3.96 12.56
N VAL A 83 -15.39 -4.30 13.67
CA VAL A 83 -16.72 -4.97 13.69
C VAL A 83 -17.87 -3.95 13.68
N THR A 84 -17.71 -2.84 14.40
CA THR A 84 -18.68 -1.75 14.49
C THR A 84 -17.99 -0.42 14.16
N PRO A 85 -17.98 0.01 12.89
CA PRO A 85 -17.52 1.35 12.55
C PRO A 85 -18.51 2.37 13.11
N TRP A 86 -18.24 2.89 14.30
CA TRP A 86 -19.00 3.97 14.93
C TRP A 86 -18.33 5.30 14.63
N CYS A 87 -19.14 6.35 14.45
CA CYS A 87 -18.63 7.70 14.38
C CYS A 87 -19.64 8.62 15.05
N GLU A 88 -19.41 8.92 16.33
CA GLU A 88 -20.30 9.76 17.14
C GLU A 88 -20.29 11.23 16.67
N ASP A 89 -19.17 11.73 16.15
CA ASP A 89 -18.96 13.11 15.70
C ASP A 89 -18.22 13.17 14.35
N CYS A 90 -18.67 12.42 13.34
CA CYS A 90 -18.04 12.45 12.02
C CYS A 90 -18.27 13.79 11.31
N ASP A 91 -17.26 14.66 11.37
CA ASP A 91 -17.14 15.79 10.46
C ASP A 91 -16.91 15.29 9.01
N GLY A 92 -17.29 16.09 8.01
CA GLY A 92 -17.18 15.71 6.59
C GLY A 92 -15.75 15.37 6.16
N SER A 93 -14.75 15.87 6.88
CA SER A 93 -13.33 15.56 6.71
C SER A 93 -12.99 14.08 6.98
N VAL A 94 -13.57 13.47 8.02
CA VAL A 94 -13.35 12.04 8.36
C VAL A 94 -13.98 11.14 7.30
N ALA A 95 -15.17 11.49 6.81
CA ALA A 95 -15.81 10.78 5.71
C ALA A 95 -14.98 10.84 4.41
N LEU A 96 -14.44 12.02 4.08
CA LEU A 96 -13.54 12.16 2.93
C LEU A 96 -12.26 11.34 3.08
N GLN A 97 -11.68 11.27 4.29
CA GLN A 97 -10.51 10.43 4.55
C GLN A 97 -10.83 8.94 4.40
N ALA A 98 -11.97 8.48 4.91
CA ALA A 98 -12.42 7.09 4.74
C ALA A 98 -12.64 6.73 3.27
N ILE A 99 -13.30 7.61 2.50
CA ILE A 99 -13.46 7.46 1.05
C ILE A 99 -12.10 7.46 0.35
N GLY A 100 -11.16 8.30 0.80
CA GLY A 100 -9.79 8.34 0.30
C GLY A 100 -9.02 7.03 0.52
N ILE A 101 -9.15 6.41 1.69
CA ILE A 101 -8.55 5.10 2.01
C ILE A 101 -9.15 4.01 1.12
N ILE A 102 -10.48 4.01 0.92
CA ILE A 102 -11.15 3.07 0.00
C ILE A 102 -10.67 3.27 -1.44
N GLY A 103 -10.57 4.52 -1.90
CA GLY A 103 -10.09 4.85 -3.25
C GLY A 103 -8.62 4.52 -3.47
N ALA A 104 -7.78 4.62 -2.44
CA ALA A 104 -6.37 4.25 -2.49
C ALA A 104 -6.15 2.73 -2.50
N THR A 105 -7.01 1.97 -1.79
CA THR A 105 -6.91 0.50 -1.74
C THR A 105 -7.48 -0.18 -2.97
N ILE A 106 -8.55 0.37 -3.56
CA ILE A 106 -9.17 -0.17 -4.77
C ILE A 106 -8.69 0.62 -5.98
N THR A 107 -7.50 0.27 -6.47
CA THR A 107 -6.98 0.87 -7.69
C THR A 107 -7.51 0.16 -8.94
N PRO A 108 -8.20 0.86 -9.86
CA PRO A 108 -8.84 0.23 -11.01
C PRO A 108 -7.84 -0.45 -11.95
N HIS A 109 -6.62 0.08 -12.08
CA HIS A 109 -5.58 -0.52 -12.91
C HIS A 109 -5.14 -1.90 -12.41
N ASN A 110 -5.08 -2.12 -11.09
CA ASN A 110 -4.75 -3.43 -10.52
C ASN A 110 -5.84 -4.46 -10.81
N LEU A 111 -7.12 -4.06 -10.80
CA LEU A 111 -8.25 -4.92 -11.20
C LEU A 111 -8.16 -5.33 -12.67
N TYR A 112 -7.82 -4.40 -13.57
CA TYR A 112 -7.64 -4.69 -15.00
C TYR A 112 -6.43 -5.59 -15.26
N LEU A 113 -5.30 -5.32 -14.60
CA LEU A 113 -4.08 -6.11 -14.75
C LEU A 113 -4.27 -7.54 -14.22
N HIS A 114 -4.91 -7.69 -13.07
CA HIS A 114 -5.27 -9.00 -12.52
C HIS A 114 -6.26 -9.75 -13.44
N SER A 115 -7.26 -9.06 -14.00
CA SER A 115 -8.17 -9.64 -15.00
C SER A 115 -7.43 -10.09 -16.27
N GLY A 116 -6.41 -9.34 -16.70
CA GLY A 116 -5.53 -9.70 -17.81
C GLY A 116 -4.68 -10.93 -17.53
N LEU A 117 -4.07 -11.02 -16.35
CA LEU A 117 -3.26 -12.17 -15.90
C LEU A 117 -4.09 -13.45 -15.75
N VAL A 118 -5.32 -13.33 -15.23
CA VAL A 118 -6.26 -14.46 -15.15
C VAL A 118 -6.65 -14.93 -16.55
N LYS A 119 -6.76 -14.02 -17.53
CA LYS A 119 -7.11 -14.35 -18.91
C LYS A 119 -5.94 -14.90 -19.72
N SER A 120 -4.69 -14.58 -19.36
CA SER A 120 -3.48 -15.07 -20.04
C SER A 120 -3.07 -16.48 -19.64
N ARG A 121 -3.60 -17.02 -18.52
CA ARG A 121 -3.34 -18.41 -18.11
C ARG A 121 -4.11 -19.37 -19.03
N ALA A 122 -3.41 -20.36 -19.59
CA ALA A 122 -3.99 -21.38 -20.45
C ALA A 122 -4.92 -22.30 -19.64
N VAL A 123 -6.18 -21.89 -19.48
CA VAL A 123 -7.25 -22.72 -18.93
C VAL A 123 -8.00 -23.34 -20.09
N ASP A 124 -8.12 -24.66 -20.09
CA ASP A 124 -8.88 -25.39 -21.09
C ASP A 124 -10.38 -25.09 -20.93
N ARG A 125 -10.89 -24.14 -21.72
CA ARG A 125 -12.25 -23.57 -21.61
C ARG A 125 -13.35 -24.54 -22.03
N THR A 126 -12.99 -25.71 -22.51
CA THR A 126 -13.91 -26.76 -22.98
C THR A 126 -14.54 -27.55 -21.83
N LYS A 127 -13.91 -27.58 -20.64
CA LYS A 127 -14.39 -28.34 -19.47
C LYS A 127 -14.82 -27.42 -18.33
N VAL A 128 -16.13 -27.36 -18.09
CA VAL A 128 -16.74 -26.54 -17.02
C VAL A 128 -16.18 -26.85 -15.62
N SER A 129 -15.82 -28.12 -15.33
CA SER A 129 -15.24 -28.47 -14.02
C SER A 129 -13.85 -27.86 -13.79
N LYS A 130 -13.04 -27.74 -14.84
CA LYS A 130 -11.69 -27.16 -14.77
C LYS A 130 -11.72 -25.64 -14.64
N ILE A 131 -12.76 -25.00 -15.20
CA ILE A 131 -13.01 -23.56 -14.99
C ILE A 131 -13.40 -23.28 -13.54
N LYS A 132 -14.30 -24.09 -12.96
CA LYS A 132 -14.72 -23.92 -11.55
C LYS A 132 -13.56 -24.13 -10.57
N GLU A 133 -12.72 -25.13 -10.84
CA GLU A 133 -11.52 -25.41 -10.05
C GLU A 133 -10.51 -24.25 -10.14
N ALA A 134 -10.23 -23.75 -11.35
CA ALA A 134 -9.37 -22.59 -11.56
C ALA A 134 -9.89 -21.33 -10.83
N ASN A 135 -11.19 -21.05 -10.92
CA ASN A 135 -11.80 -19.91 -10.23
C ASN A 135 -11.69 -20.02 -8.70
N LEU A 136 -11.80 -21.23 -8.13
CA LEU A 136 -11.65 -21.43 -6.68
C LEU A 136 -10.21 -21.17 -6.22
N TYR A 137 -9.22 -21.64 -6.98
CA TYR A 137 -7.81 -21.36 -6.70
C TYR A 137 -7.51 -19.86 -6.79
N PHE A 138 -8.01 -19.18 -7.82
CA PHE A 138 -7.84 -17.73 -7.96
C PHE A 138 -8.55 -16.96 -6.84
N PHE A 139 -9.74 -17.41 -6.43
CA PHE A 139 -10.45 -16.80 -5.31
C PHE A 139 -9.62 -16.90 -4.02
N TRP A 140 -9.05 -18.07 -3.73
CA TRP A 140 -8.18 -18.27 -2.58
C TRP A 140 -6.89 -17.44 -2.65
N GLU A 141 -6.25 -17.38 -3.81
CA GLU A 141 -5.05 -16.56 -4.03
C GLU A 141 -5.32 -15.07 -3.79
N CYS A 142 -6.42 -14.55 -4.36
CA CYS A 142 -6.85 -13.18 -4.13
C CYS A 142 -7.22 -12.92 -2.67
N MET A 143 -7.93 -13.86 -2.04
CA MET A 143 -8.37 -13.74 -0.65
C MET A 143 -7.17 -13.65 0.30
N MET A 144 -6.14 -14.48 0.09
CA MET A 144 -4.91 -14.41 0.88
C MET A 144 -4.18 -13.08 0.67
N GLY A 145 -4.03 -12.64 -0.59
CA GLY A 145 -3.38 -11.37 -0.90
C GLY A 145 -4.09 -10.16 -0.29
N LEU A 146 -5.42 -10.08 -0.43
CA LEU A 146 -6.24 -9.03 0.16
C LEU A 146 -6.23 -9.06 1.69
N SER A 147 -6.20 -10.26 2.30
CA SER A 147 -6.12 -10.39 3.76
C SER A 147 -4.80 -9.83 4.30
N VAL A 148 -3.68 -10.15 3.65
CA VAL A 148 -2.36 -9.59 4.01
C VAL A 148 -2.36 -8.07 3.83
N SER A 149 -2.91 -7.57 2.72
CA SER A 149 -3.04 -6.13 2.47
C SER A 149 -3.89 -5.44 3.54
N LEU A 150 -4.98 -6.07 3.98
CA LEU A 150 -5.83 -5.56 5.06
C LEU A 150 -5.06 -5.49 6.38
N THR A 151 -4.31 -6.54 6.74
CA THR A 151 -3.50 -6.57 7.96
C THR A 151 -2.46 -5.45 7.98
N ILE A 152 -1.75 -5.22 6.87
CA ILE A 152 -0.78 -4.13 6.76
C ILE A 152 -1.46 -2.77 6.93
N ASN A 153 -2.59 -2.55 6.26
CA ASN A 153 -3.33 -1.28 6.39
C ASN A 153 -3.82 -1.05 7.82
N ILE A 154 -4.31 -2.08 8.52
CA ILE A 154 -4.71 -1.96 9.92
C ILE A 154 -3.52 -1.58 10.80
N ILE A 155 -2.36 -2.24 10.64
CA ILE A 155 -1.15 -1.93 11.41
C ILE A 155 -0.75 -0.47 11.20
N VAL A 156 -0.69 -0.02 9.94
CA VAL A 156 -0.29 1.34 9.58
C VAL A 156 -1.26 2.37 10.14
N VAL A 157 -2.58 2.18 9.95
CA VAL A 157 -3.60 3.09 10.46
C VAL A 157 -3.60 3.12 11.99
N SER A 158 -3.41 2.00 12.67
CA SER A 158 -3.35 1.95 14.13
C SER A 158 -2.11 2.66 14.70
N VAL A 159 -0.95 2.50 14.06
CA VAL A 159 0.28 3.24 14.45
C VAL A 159 0.08 4.74 14.26
N PHE A 160 -0.46 5.17 13.12
CA PHE A 160 -0.71 6.59 12.87
C PHE A 160 -1.82 7.15 13.76
N GLY A 161 -2.86 6.38 14.04
CA GLY A 161 -3.88 6.70 15.03
C GLY A 161 -3.24 6.92 16.39
N HIS A 162 -2.56 5.93 16.96
CA HIS A 162 -1.96 6.10 18.28
C HIS A 162 -0.88 7.21 18.33
N GLY A 163 -0.08 7.37 17.27
CA GLY A 163 1.02 8.33 17.23
C GLY A 163 0.62 9.78 16.93
N LEU A 164 -0.47 10.01 16.18
CA LEU A 164 -0.88 11.34 15.70
C LEU A 164 -2.29 11.76 16.13
N TYR A 165 -3.13 10.84 16.65
CA TYR A 165 -4.47 11.19 17.12
C TYR A 165 -4.36 12.11 18.35
N GLN A 166 -4.92 13.31 18.21
CA GLN A 166 -4.81 14.45 19.15
C GLN A 166 -3.45 15.14 19.30
N LYS A 167 -2.43 14.83 18.50
CA LYS A 167 -1.22 15.68 18.44
C LYS A 167 -1.30 16.69 17.30
N THR A 168 -1.78 17.87 17.63
CA THR A 168 -1.60 19.09 16.83
C THR A 168 -0.14 19.53 16.95
N ASN A 169 0.58 19.65 15.83
CA ASN A 169 1.80 20.48 15.78
C ASN A 169 1.42 21.96 15.89
#